data_AF-A0A7S4BI21-F1
#
_entry.id   AF-A0A7S4BI21-F1
#
_cell.length_a   1.000
_cell.length_b   1.000
_cell.length_c   1.000
_cell.angle_alpha   90.00
_cell.angle_beta   90.00
_cell.angle_gamma   90.00
#
_symmetry.space_group_name_H-M   'P 1'
#
loop_
_entity.id
_entity.type
_entity.pdbx_description
1 polymer ?
#
loop_
_entity_poly.entity_id
_entity_poly.type
_entity_poly.pdbx_seq_one_letter_code
_entity_poly.pdbx_strand_id
1 'polypeptide(L)'
;GIRSLPHMLHVLWKFSRPHTILGSAVCIPALSIFAAPAGTTIPFASLVPLVLYALVPSLMMNVYIVGLNQLFDVEIDRVNKPKLPLASGELSLPAGAAIVLGSLAAGLALGWAVPPLCSPALQATLIGSALLGTVYSLPPFRLKRFPLLASFCIMSVRGALINWGFFMHASLTVFKSALTATAGGMAAQRWRCLAPVAFFTLFGTVIALIKDVPDVDGDRRYGISSFSVRMGQSQVLNFAVRLLALTLATAGATLGAMAFSAAQAGAIVLSARRAAVAVAAAAT
;
A
#
# COMPACT_ATOMS: atom_id res chain seq x y z
N GLY A 1 22.04 23.12 18.32
CA GLY A 1 23.07 22.51 17.47
C GLY A 1 22.46 22.10 16.15
N ILE A 2 23.04 22.54 15.02
CA ILE A 2 22.56 22.21 13.68
C ILE A 2 22.77 20.70 13.47
N ARG A 3 21.69 19.94 13.34
CA ARG A 3 21.76 18.51 13.04
C ARG A 3 22.29 18.35 11.61
N SER A 4 23.24 17.42 11.42
CA SER A 4 23.81 17.17 10.10
C SER A 4 22.77 16.64 9.11
N LEU A 5 22.92 16.94 7.82
CA LEU A 5 22.02 16.45 6.76
C LEU A 5 21.80 14.93 6.79
N PRO A 6 22.85 14.08 6.97
CA PRO A 6 22.66 12.63 7.08
C PRO A 6 21.75 12.23 8.26
N HIS A 7 21.88 12.91 9.41
CA HIS A 7 21.01 12.66 10.55
C HIS A 7 19.57 13.05 10.26
N MET A 8 19.35 14.20 9.60
CA MET A 8 18.01 14.64 9.20
C MET A 8 17.33 13.64 8.24
N LEU A 9 18.06 13.16 7.23
CA LEU A 9 17.56 12.16 6.30
C LEU A 9 17.22 10.84 7.00
N HIS A 10 18.04 10.42 7.95
CA HIS A 10 17.77 9.23 8.76
C HIS A 10 16.50 9.37 9.61
N VAL A 11 16.30 10.54 10.22
CA VAL A 11 15.08 10.84 10.98
C VAL A 11 13.85 10.81 10.08
N LEU A 12 13.92 11.42 8.90
CA LEU A 12 12.83 11.40 7.91
C LEU A 12 12.55 9.98 7.40
N TRP A 13 13.59 9.18 7.18
CA TRP A 13 13.45 7.77 6.77
C TRP A 13 12.77 6.93 7.85
N LYS A 14 13.13 7.09 9.13
CA LYS A 14 12.41 6.44 10.23
C LYS A 14 10.96 6.93 10.30
N PHE A 15 10.74 8.23 10.16
CA PHE A 15 9.41 8.86 10.25
C PHE A 15 8.45 8.34 9.18
N SER A 16 8.95 8.09 7.96
CA SER A 16 8.17 7.59 6.83
C SER A 16 7.82 6.10 6.91
N ARG A 17 8.29 5.38 7.94
CA ARG A 17 8.12 3.92 8.11
C ARG A 17 8.58 3.13 6.87
N PRO A 18 9.89 2.81 6.77
CA PRO A 18 10.53 2.26 5.58
C PRO A 18 9.82 1.07 4.94
N HIS A 19 9.34 0.12 5.74
CA HIS A 19 8.62 -1.06 5.26
C HIS A 19 7.38 -0.70 4.42
N THR A 20 6.68 0.39 4.76
CA THR A 20 5.52 0.84 4.00
C THR A 20 5.90 1.55 2.70
N ILE A 21 7.00 2.30 2.72
CA ILE A 21 7.54 3.01 1.54
C ILE A 21 8.02 2.00 0.52
N LEU A 22 8.81 1.01 0.95
CA LEU A 22 9.30 -0.07 0.10
C LEU A 22 8.13 -0.86 -0.50
N GLY A 23 7.12 -1.19 0.31
CA GLY A 23 5.91 -1.86 -0.19
C GLY A 23 5.22 -1.08 -1.31
N SER A 24 5.01 0.22 -1.15
CA SER A 24 4.44 1.08 -2.21
C SER A 24 5.35 1.21 -3.43
N ALA A 25 6.66 1.34 -3.22
CA ALA A 25 7.65 1.48 -4.28
C ALA A 25 7.72 0.26 -5.21
N VAL A 26 7.50 -0.94 -4.67
CA VAL A 26 7.45 -2.20 -5.44
C VAL A 26 6.06 -2.43 -6.04
N CYS A 27 5.00 -2.16 -5.27
CA CYS A 27 3.62 -2.45 -5.66
C CYS A 27 3.15 -1.62 -6.86
N ILE A 28 3.47 -0.32 -6.91
CA ILE A 28 3.01 0.58 -7.97
C ILE A 28 3.52 0.15 -9.37
N PRO A 29 4.83 -0.08 -9.59
CA PRO A 29 5.32 -0.63 -10.84
C PRO A 29 4.71 -2.00 -11.16
N ALA A 30 4.61 -2.90 -10.18
CA ALA A 30 4.09 -4.25 -10.39
C ALA A 30 2.64 -4.24 -10.88
N LEU A 31 1.76 -3.45 -10.25
CA LEU A 31 0.37 -3.29 -10.68
C LEU A 31 0.25 -2.61 -12.04
N SER A 32 1.12 -1.64 -12.31
CA SER A 32 1.12 -0.92 -13.59
C SER A 32 1.52 -1.83 -14.75
N ILE A 33 2.48 -2.74 -14.52
CA ILE A 33 2.84 -3.79 -15.48
C ILE A 33 1.73 -4.84 -15.60
N PHE A 34 1.15 -5.26 -14.47
CA PHE A 34 0.07 -6.26 -14.45
C PHE A 34 -1.19 -5.78 -15.19
N ALA A 35 -1.40 -4.46 -15.26
CA ALA A 35 -2.46 -3.84 -16.05
C ALA A 35 -2.29 -4.00 -17.56
N ALA A 36 -1.13 -4.40 -18.10
CA ALA A 36 -0.98 -4.62 -19.53
C ALA A 36 -2.02 -5.64 -20.06
N PRO A 37 -2.81 -5.33 -21.10
CA PRO A 37 -3.70 -6.29 -21.75
C PRO A 37 -2.96 -7.52 -22.27
N ALA A 38 -3.60 -8.69 -22.27
CA ALA A 38 -3.02 -9.90 -22.83
C ALA A 38 -2.64 -9.68 -24.31
N GLY A 39 -1.47 -10.18 -24.72
CA GLY A 39 -0.98 -10.02 -26.09
C GLY A 39 -0.43 -8.63 -26.45
N THR A 40 -0.40 -7.67 -25.51
CA THR A 40 0.17 -6.34 -25.78
C THR A 40 1.64 -6.22 -25.41
N THR A 41 2.39 -5.50 -26.26
CA THR A 41 3.72 -5.01 -25.92
C THR A 41 3.59 -3.92 -24.85
N ILE A 42 4.51 -3.90 -23.89
CA ILE A 42 4.51 -2.89 -22.83
C ILE A 42 5.24 -1.67 -23.37
N PRO A 43 4.59 -0.51 -23.53
CA PRO A 43 5.25 0.70 -24.00
C PRO A 43 6.02 1.33 -22.83
N PHE A 44 7.22 0.84 -22.55
CA PHE A 44 8.03 1.33 -21.43
C PHE A 44 8.31 2.83 -21.48
N ALA A 45 8.39 3.42 -22.68
CA ALA A 45 8.58 4.86 -22.86
C ALA A 45 7.47 5.71 -22.25
N SER A 46 6.22 5.24 -22.22
CA SER A 46 5.11 5.92 -21.55
C SER A 46 4.82 5.38 -20.15
N LEU A 47 5.08 4.09 -19.91
CA LEU A 47 4.85 3.46 -18.61
C LEU A 47 5.81 3.95 -17.54
N VAL A 48 7.10 4.08 -17.84
CA VAL A 48 8.11 4.48 -16.85
C VAL A 48 7.84 5.89 -16.31
N PRO A 49 7.64 6.93 -17.13
CA PRO A 49 7.28 8.25 -16.63
C PRO A 49 6.00 8.25 -15.81
N LEU A 50 4.98 7.48 -16.21
CA LEU A 50 3.73 7.35 -15.46
C LEU A 50 3.97 6.79 -14.05
N VAL A 51 4.72 5.69 -13.96
CA VAL A 51 5.03 5.02 -12.69
C VAL A 51 5.87 5.92 -11.79
N LEU A 52 6.93 6.53 -12.33
CA LEU A 52 7.78 7.47 -11.59
C LEU A 52 6.99 8.66 -11.07
N TYR A 53 6.09 9.21 -11.90
CA TYR A 53 5.22 10.29 -11.49
C TYR A 53 4.27 9.86 -10.39
N ALA A 54 3.55 8.74 -10.56
CA ALA A 54 2.58 8.23 -9.59
C ALA A 54 3.21 7.87 -8.23
N LEU A 55 4.49 7.45 -8.21
CA LEU A 55 5.21 7.15 -6.97
C LEU A 55 5.29 8.37 -6.05
N VAL A 56 5.61 9.56 -6.56
CA VAL A 56 5.83 10.75 -5.74
C VAL A 56 4.61 11.13 -4.89
N PRO A 57 3.41 11.42 -5.44
CA PRO A 57 2.25 11.77 -4.64
C PRO A 57 1.80 10.63 -3.73
N SER A 58 2.01 9.38 -4.15
CA SER A 58 1.63 8.19 -3.37
C SER A 58 2.52 7.99 -2.15
N LEU A 59 3.83 8.23 -2.28
CA LEU A 59 4.76 8.20 -1.16
C LEU A 59 4.52 9.39 -0.21
N MET A 60 4.14 10.56 -0.74
CA MET A 60 3.68 11.69 0.08
C MET A 60 2.42 11.32 0.87
N MET A 61 1.42 10.70 0.24
CA MET A 61 0.24 10.20 0.97
C MET A 61 0.60 9.16 2.04
N ASN A 62 1.59 8.30 1.77
CA ASN A 62 2.06 7.36 2.77
C ASN A 62 2.66 8.11 3.99
N VAL A 63 3.56 9.07 3.76
CA VAL A 63 4.14 9.92 4.81
C VAL A 63 3.05 10.65 5.59
N TYR A 64 2.03 11.20 4.91
CA TYR A 64 0.88 11.81 5.56
C TYR A 64 0.18 10.83 6.52
N ILE A 65 -0.17 9.63 6.05
CA ILE A 65 -0.92 8.64 6.84
C ILE A 65 -0.11 8.16 8.06
N VAL A 66 1.15 7.74 7.86
CA VAL A 66 1.97 7.20 8.95
C VAL A 66 2.42 8.30 9.91
N GLY A 67 2.63 9.52 9.42
CA GLY A 67 3.00 10.67 10.23
C GLY A 67 1.82 11.19 11.05
N LEU A 68 0.63 11.28 10.45
CA LEU A 68 -0.60 11.63 11.16
C LEU A 68 -0.88 10.64 12.29
N ASN A 69 -0.71 9.33 12.02
CA ASN A 69 -0.86 8.34 13.07
C ASN A 69 0.12 8.58 14.23
N GLN A 70 1.39 8.82 13.94
CA GLN A 70 2.41 9.10 14.97
C GLN A 70 2.09 10.36 15.78
N LEU A 71 1.58 11.44 15.16
CA LEU A 71 1.21 12.67 15.87
C LEU A 71 0.14 12.46 16.93
N PHE A 72 -0.84 11.58 16.66
CA PHE A 72 -1.96 11.32 17.58
C PHE A 72 -1.70 10.16 18.55
N ASP A 73 -0.61 9.41 18.34
CA ASP A 73 -0.26 8.23 19.12
C ASP A 73 1.08 8.37 19.86
N VAL A 74 1.64 9.58 20.00
CA VAL A 74 2.95 9.79 20.65
C VAL A 74 3.07 9.05 21.98
N GLU A 75 2.09 9.18 22.86
CA GLU A 75 2.10 8.55 24.19
C GLU A 75 1.95 7.02 24.14
N ILE A 76 1.28 6.49 23.12
CA ILE A 76 1.14 5.04 22.88
C ILE A 76 2.45 4.50 22.29
N ASP A 77 2.99 5.19 21.28
CA ASP A 77 4.23 4.84 20.60
C ASP A 77 5.45 4.99 21.52
N ARG A 78 5.41 5.81 22.58
CA ARG A 78 6.44 5.78 23.64
C ARG A 78 6.56 4.43 24.34
N VAL A 79 5.46 3.68 24.41
CA VAL A 79 5.43 2.32 24.97
C VAL A 79 5.78 1.31 23.89
N ASN A 80 5.05 1.32 22.78
CA ASN A 80 5.13 0.27 21.76
C ASN A 80 6.32 0.42 20.81
N LYS A 81 6.69 1.66 20.49
CA LYS A 81 7.64 2.00 19.42
C LYS A 81 8.55 3.17 19.83
N PRO A 82 9.28 3.07 20.96
CA PRO A 82 9.99 4.21 21.57
C PRO A 82 11.07 4.84 20.68
N LYS A 83 11.52 4.13 19.64
CA LYS A 83 12.53 4.60 18.67
C LYS A 83 11.94 5.44 17.53
N LEU A 84 10.61 5.60 17.46
CA LEU A 84 9.99 6.44 16.43
C LEU A 84 10.30 7.92 16.67
N PRO A 85 10.53 8.72 15.61
CA PRO A 85 11.04 10.08 15.78
C PRO A 85 10.23 11.00 16.69
N LEU A 86 8.90 10.94 16.64
CA LEU A 86 8.05 11.74 17.52
C LEU A 86 8.01 11.21 18.95
N ALA A 87 8.04 9.88 19.13
CA ALA A 87 8.02 9.24 20.44
C ALA A 87 9.36 9.45 21.19
N SER A 88 10.49 9.36 20.48
CA SER A 88 11.83 9.55 21.04
C SER A 88 12.22 11.03 21.23
N GLY A 89 11.45 11.96 20.65
CA GLY A 89 11.80 13.38 20.62
C GLY A 89 12.91 13.72 19.61
N GLU A 90 13.34 12.77 18.77
CA GLU A 90 14.23 13.06 17.64
C GLU A 90 13.56 14.06 16.66
N LEU A 91 12.24 14.06 16.52
CA LEU A 91 11.49 15.03 15.73
C LEU A 91 10.48 15.76 16.62
N SER A 92 10.43 17.10 16.54
CA SER A 92 9.48 17.89 17.33
C SER A 92 8.06 17.76 16.75
N LEU A 93 7.04 17.92 17.60
CA LEU A 93 5.63 17.87 17.16
C LEU A 93 5.31 18.90 16.06
N PRO A 94 5.74 20.17 16.15
CA PRO A 94 5.48 21.14 15.08
C PRO A 94 6.16 20.75 13.76
N ALA A 95 7.38 20.22 13.80
CA ALA A 95 8.07 19.76 12.60
C ALA A 95 7.38 18.53 11.99
N GLY A 96 6.95 17.57 12.82
CA GLY A 96 6.14 16.43 12.38
C GLY A 96 4.82 16.86 11.74
N ALA A 97 4.12 17.81 12.35
CA ALA A 97 2.89 18.37 11.80
C ALA A 97 3.10 19.07 10.45
N ALA A 98 4.19 19.87 10.32
CA ALA A 98 4.54 20.51 9.07
C ALA A 98 4.84 19.49 7.96
N ILE A 99 5.56 18.41 8.26
CA ILE A 99 5.81 17.32 7.29
C ILE A 99 4.49 16.67 6.89
N VAL A 100 3.62 16.33 7.84
CA VAL A 100 2.33 15.68 7.57
C VAL A 100 1.43 16.55 6.69
N LEU A 101 1.26 17.83 7.03
CA LEU A 101 0.45 18.77 6.25
C LEU A 101 1.07 19.06 4.88
N GLY A 102 2.40 19.23 4.83
CA GLY A 102 3.13 19.43 3.58
C GLY A 102 3.00 18.23 2.64
N SER A 103 3.12 17.01 3.16
CA SER A 103 2.93 15.78 2.39
C SER A 103 1.48 15.61 1.91
N LEU A 104 0.48 15.97 2.72
CA LEU A 104 -0.91 15.97 2.29
C LEU A 104 -1.12 16.95 1.12
N ALA A 105 -0.70 18.20 1.30
CA ALA A 105 -0.88 19.25 0.31
C ALA A 105 -0.13 18.93 -0.99
N ALA A 106 1.15 18.54 -0.89
CA ALA A 106 1.97 18.21 -2.05
C ALA A 106 1.45 16.96 -2.78
N GLY A 107 1.10 15.90 -2.06
CA GLY A 107 0.60 14.68 -2.68
C GLY A 107 -0.75 14.88 -3.36
N LEU A 108 -1.65 15.69 -2.78
CA LEU A 108 -2.89 16.06 -3.46
C LEU A 108 -2.61 16.97 -4.65
N ALA A 109 -1.84 18.06 -4.52
CA ALA A 109 -1.55 18.96 -5.64
C ALA A 109 -0.97 18.22 -6.86
N LEU A 110 -0.04 17.30 -6.62
CA LEU A 110 0.55 16.45 -7.66
C LEU A 110 -0.45 15.47 -8.31
N GLY A 111 -1.60 15.20 -7.70
CA GLY A 111 -2.69 14.45 -8.32
C GLY A 111 -3.37 15.17 -9.50
N TRP A 112 -3.13 16.48 -9.67
CA TRP A 112 -3.68 17.30 -10.76
C TRP A 112 -2.61 18.11 -11.52
N ALA A 113 -1.35 18.13 -11.08
CA ALA A 113 -0.34 19.02 -11.63
C ALA A 113 0.09 18.68 -13.07
N VAL A 114 0.05 17.40 -13.47
CA VAL A 114 0.45 16.96 -14.82
C VAL A 114 -0.67 16.10 -15.43
N PRO A 115 -1.68 16.70 -16.08
CA PRO A 115 -2.86 15.97 -16.56
C PRO A 115 -2.58 14.72 -17.41
N PRO A 116 -1.59 14.69 -18.32
CA PRO A 116 -1.27 13.47 -19.09
C PRO A 116 -0.76 12.31 -18.23
N LEU A 117 -0.16 12.59 -17.07
CA LEU A 117 0.36 11.59 -16.13
C LEU A 117 -0.59 11.34 -14.95
N CYS A 118 -1.74 12.01 -14.93
CA CYS A 118 -2.76 11.85 -13.91
C CYS A 118 -3.95 11.07 -14.48
N SER A 119 -4.73 10.48 -13.58
CA SER A 119 -6.02 9.87 -13.96
C SER A 119 -7.01 9.99 -12.82
N PRO A 120 -8.32 9.86 -13.10
CA PRO A 120 -9.33 9.78 -12.05
C PRO A 120 -9.06 8.66 -11.04
N ALA A 121 -8.48 7.54 -11.47
CA ALA A 121 -8.12 6.43 -10.58
C ALA A 121 -7.00 6.81 -9.60
N LEU A 122 -5.95 7.49 -10.08
CA LEU A 122 -4.88 8.01 -9.21
C LEU A 122 -5.45 9.02 -8.21
N GLN A 123 -6.26 9.97 -8.68
CA GLN A 123 -6.88 11.00 -7.83
C GLN A 123 -7.77 10.39 -6.76
N ALA A 124 -8.64 9.44 -7.13
CA ALA A 124 -9.48 8.71 -6.19
C ALA A 124 -8.65 7.93 -5.17
N THR A 125 -7.51 7.37 -5.58
CA THR A 125 -6.58 6.67 -4.69
C THR A 125 -5.96 7.62 -3.67
N LEU A 126 -5.50 8.79 -4.12
CA LEU A 126 -4.88 9.80 -3.24
C LEU A 126 -5.90 10.37 -2.25
N ILE A 127 -7.08 10.81 -2.74
CA ILE A 127 -8.16 11.33 -1.89
C ILE A 127 -8.66 10.25 -0.93
N GLY A 128 -8.97 9.06 -1.43
CA GLY A 128 -9.49 7.97 -0.61
C GLY A 128 -8.49 7.53 0.46
N SER A 129 -7.20 7.47 0.13
CA SER A 129 -6.14 7.16 1.11
C SER A 129 -6.00 8.25 2.14
N ALA A 130 -6.09 9.53 1.74
CA ALA A 130 -6.09 10.65 2.66
C ALA A 130 -7.27 10.55 3.63
N LEU A 131 -8.51 10.46 3.12
CA LEU A 131 -9.73 10.36 3.92
C LEU A 131 -9.71 9.19 4.90
N LEU A 132 -9.35 7.99 4.43
CA LEU A 132 -9.28 6.82 5.28
C LEU A 132 -8.18 6.96 6.35
N GLY A 133 -7.01 7.49 6.00
CA GLY A 133 -5.96 7.81 6.97
C GLY A 133 -6.38 8.84 8.01
N THR A 134 -7.09 9.89 7.58
CA THR A 134 -7.65 10.91 8.46
C THR A 134 -8.63 10.30 9.46
N VAL A 135 -9.64 9.58 8.96
CA VAL A 135 -10.72 8.99 9.77
C VAL A 135 -10.18 7.88 10.68
N TYR A 136 -9.12 7.19 10.28
CA TYR A 136 -8.42 6.21 11.11
C TYR A 136 -7.76 6.84 12.35
N SER A 137 -7.09 7.98 12.21
CA SER A 137 -6.25 8.57 13.28
C SER A 137 -6.90 9.73 14.05
N LEU A 138 -7.73 10.57 13.42
CA LEU A 138 -8.26 11.81 14.02
C LEU A 138 -9.58 11.63 14.79
N PRO A 139 -9.78 12.36 15.91
CA PRO A 139 -11.11 12.58 16.48
C PRO A 139 -12.06 13.30 15.50
N PRO A 140 -13.39 13.08 15.58
CA PRO A 140 -14.08 12.25 16.56
C PRO A 140 -14.06 10.75 16.26
N PHE A 141 -13.80 10.35 15.00
CA PHE A 141 -13.95 8.96 14.56
C PHE A 141 -12.88 8.03 15.12
N ARG A 142 -11.60 8.37 14.92
CA ARG A 142 -10.40 7.63 15.35
C ARG A 142 -10.61 6.11 15.31
N LEU A 143 -10.93 5.59 14.11
CA LEU A 143 -11.38 4.20 13.91
C LEU A 143 -10.43 3.16 14.51
N LYS A 144 -9.14 3.48 14.65
CA LYS A 144 -8.15 2.62 15.30
C LYS A 144 -8.53 2.14 16.70
N ARG A 145 -9.46 2.83 17.39
CA ARG A 145 -10.01 2.41 18.70
C ARG A 145 -10.84 1.12 18.60
N PHE A 146 -11.45 0.87 17.45
CA PHE A 146 -12.32 -0.27 17.20
C PHE A 146 -11.58 -1.29 16.33
N PRO A 147 -11.23 -2.49 16.84
CA PRO A 147 -10.37 -3.44 16.12
C PRO A 147 -10.90 -3.81 14.73
N LEU A 148 -12.20 -4.07 14.61
CA LEU A 148 -12.82 -4.43 13.34
C LEU A 148 -12.76 -3.29 12.32
N LEU A 149 -13.03 -2.05 12.74
CA LEU A 149 -12.98 -0.88 11.86
C LEU A 149 -11.53 -0.54 11.48
N ALA A 150 -10.59 -0.75 12.41
CA ALA A 150 -9.16 -0.60 12.16
C ALA A 150 -8.68 -1.57 11.07
N SER A 151 -9.03 -2.85 11.20
CA SER A 151 -8.74 -3.88 10.19
C SER A 151 -9.41 -3.57 8.85
N PHE A 152 -10.69 -3.20 8.85
CA PHE A 152 -11.42 -2.84 7.64
C PHE A 152 -10.79 -1.65 6.92
N CYS A 153 -10.35 -0.62 7.66
CA CYS A 153 -9.68 0.53 7.08
C CYS A 153 -8.36 0.14 6.40
N ILE A 154 -7.56 -0.73 7.03
CA ILE A 154 -6.29 -1.21 6.45
C ILE A 154 -6.55 -2.06 5.22
N MET A 155 -7.51 -2.98 5.27
CA MET A 155 -7.92 -3.79 4.12
C MET A 155 -8.44 -2.90 2.98
N SER A 156 -9.22 -1.86 3.30
CA SER A 156 -9.75 -0.93 2.30
C SER A 156 -8.63 -0.15 1.61
N VAL A 157 -7.65 0.37 2.34
CA VAL A 157 -6.54 1.14 1.75
C VAL A 157 -5.52 0.22 1.08
N ARG A 158 -4.90 -0.68 1.85
CA ARG A 158 -3.77 -1.51 1.42
C ARG A 158 -4.19 -2.72 0.60
N GLY A 159 -5.42 -3.18 0.76
CA GLY A 159 -5.97 -4.33 0.04
C GLY A 159 -6.73 -3.96 -1.22
N ALA A 160 -7.66 -3.00 -1.13
CA ALA A 160 -8.51 -2.64 -2.25
C ALA A 160 -8.06 -1.38 -3.00
N LEU A 161 -8.10 -0.22 -2.34
CA LEU A 161 -7.99 1.09 -2.98
C LEU A 161 -6.67 1.28 -3.73
N ILE A 162 -5.54 0.98 -3.10
CA ILE A 162 -4.22 1.09 -3.74
C ILE A 162 -4.12 0.15 -4.94
N ASN A 163 -4.56 -1.10 -4.79
CA ASN A 163 -4.41 -2.11 -5.83
C ASN A 163 -5.31 -1.84 -7.03
N TRP A 164 -6.56 -1.48 -6.77
CA TRP A 164 -7.47 -0.99 -7.79
C TRP A 164 -6.95 0.28 -8.45
N GLY A 165 -6.50 1.23 -7.63
CA GLY A 165 -6.05 2.56 -8.01
C GLY A 165 -4.95 2.56 -9.06
N PHE A 166 -3.82 1.93 -8.73
CA PHE A 166 -2.66 1.92 -9.63
C PHE A 166 -2.86 1.00 -10.84
N PHE A 167 -3.59 -0.09 -10.69
CA PHE A 167 -3.98 -0.94 -11.82
C PHE A 167 -4.85 -0.17 -12.82
N MET A 168 -5.87 0.54 -12.33
CA MET A 168 -6.75 1.35 -13.17
C MET A 168 -6.06 2.60 -13.69
N HIS A 169 -5.13 3.19 -12.93
CA HIS A 169 -4.34 4.32 -13.40
C HIS A 169 -3.58 3.98 -14.68
N ALA A 170 -2.80 2.90 -14.68
CA ALA A 170 -2.08 2.43 -15.87
C ALA A 170 -3.03 2.01 -17.00
N SER A 171 -4.17 1.39 -16.66
CA SER A 171 -5.19 0.99 -17.63
C SER A 171 -5.80 2.20 -18.37
N LEU A 172 -6.07 3.29 -17.65
CA LEU A 172 -6.75 4.47 -18.18
C LEU A 172 -5.81 5.47 -18.86
N THR A 173 -4.50 5.37 -18.64
CA THR A 173 -3.51 6.26 -19.27
C THR A 173 -2.77 5.55 -20.39
N VAL A 174 -1.97 4.54 -20.06
CA VAL A 174 -1.02 3.89 -20.97
C VAL A 174 -1.71 2.85 -21.86
N PHE A 175 -2.61 2.06 -21.31
CA PHE A 175 -3.25 0.95 -22.04
C PHE A 175 -4.62 1.29 -22.62
N LYS A 176 -5.08 2.55 -22.48
CA LYS A 176 -6.43 2.96 -22.87
C LYS A 176 -6.73 2.62 -24.33
N SER A 177 -5.84 2.99 -25.26
CA SER A 177 -6.04 2.77 -26.70
C SER A 177 -6.16 1.27 -27.04
N ALA A 178 -5.30 0.43 -26.46
CA ALA A 178 -5.35 -1.02 -26.66
C ALA A 178 -6.65 -1.63 -26.08
N LEU A 179 -7.09 -1.15 -24.92
CA LEU A 179 -8.31 -1.59 -24.26
C LEU A 179 -9.59 -1.16 -25.00
N THR A 180 -9.57 0.00 -25.65
CA THR A 180 -10.71 0.49 -26.45
C THR A 180 -10.76 -0.12 -27.85
N ALA A 181 -9.61 -0.56 -28.39
CA ALA A 181 -9.54 -1.24 -29.68
C ALA A 181 -10.19 -2.65 -29.66
N THR A 182 -10.28 -3.27 -28.49
CA THR A 182 -10.89 -4.60 -28.31
C THR A 182 -12.30 -4.46 -27.75
N ALA A 183 -13.31 -5.03 -28.41
CA ALA A 183 -14.68 -5.05 -27.91
C ALA A 183 -14.72 -5.67 -26.50
N GLY A 184 -15.25 -4.93 -25.52
CA GLY A 184 -15.30 -5.37 -24.12
C GLY A 184 -13.96 -5.32 -23.37
N GLY A 185 -12.88 -4.79 -23.96
CA GLY A 185 -11.55 -4.76 -23.34
C GLY A 185 -11.54 -4.08 -21.97
N MET A 186 -12.22 -2.94 -21.82
CA MET A 186 -12.36 -2.25 -20.54
C MET A 186 -13.16 -3.06 -19.49
N ALA A 187 -14.16 -3.82 -19.93
CA ALA A 187 -14.94 -4.68 -19.03
C ALA A 187 -14.11 -5.87 -18.55
N ALA A 188 -13.39 -6.54 -19.46
CA ALA A 188 -12.45 -7.60 -19.13
C ALA A 188 -11.35 -7.11 -18.17
N GLN A 189 -10.89 -5.86 -18.35
CA GLN A 189 -9.88 -5.24 -17.51
C GLN A 189 -10.35 -5.06 -16.05
N ARG A 190 -11.60 -4.68 -15.84
CA ARG A 190 -12.20 -4.60 -14.49
C ARG A 190 -12.19 -5.95 -13.80
N TRP A 191 -12.50 -7.02 -14.53
CA TRP A 191 -12.46 -8.38 -13.97
C TRP A 191 -11.05 -8.81 -13.59
N ARG A 192 -10.05 -8.46 -14.42
CA ARG A 192 -8.64 -8.72 -14.12
C ARG A 192 -8.14 -7.98 -12.88
N CYS A 193 -8.72 -6.82 -12.56
CA CYS A 193 -8.40 -6.05 -11.36
C CYS A 193 -8.86 -6.76 -10.07
N LEU A 194 -9.87 -7.63 -10.14
CA LEU A 194 -10.37 -8.34 -8.96
C LEU A 194 -9.33 -9.28 -8.36
N ALA A 195 -8.50 -9.91 -9.19
CA ALA A 195 -7.46 -10.84 -8.72
C ALA A 195 -6.44 -10.17 -7.78
N PRO A 196 -5.72 -9.08 -8.16
CA PRO A 196 -4.80 -8.41 -7.26
C PRO A 196 -5.54 -7.78 -6.07
N VAL A 197 -6.73 -7.20 -6.26
CA VAL A 197 -7.52 -6.64 -5.14
C VAL A 197 -7.88 -7.73 -4.11
N ALA A 198 -8.35 -8.90 -4.54
CA ALA A 198 -8.69 -9.99 -3.65
C ALA A 198 -7.46 -10.51 -2.89
N PHE A 199 -6.36 -10.76 -3.61
CA PHE A 199 -5.10 -11.18 -3.00
C PHE A 199 -4.61 -10.18 -1.95
N PHE A 200 -4.49 -8.90 -2.32
CA PHE A 200 -3.99 -7.89 -1.40
C PHE A 200 -4.96 -7.56 -0.27
N THR A 201 -6.26 -7.82 -0.42
CA THR A 201 -7.23 -7.70 0.68
C THR A 201 -7.04 -8.81 1.72
N LEU A 202 -6.79 -10.04 1.29
CA LEU A 202 -6.42 -11.13 2.19
C LEU A 202 -5.06 -10.85 2.86
N PHE A 203 -4.07 -10.41 2.08
CA PHE A 203 -2.78 -9.99 2.61
C PHE A 203 -2.89 -8.78 3.57
N GLY A 204 -3.79 -7.85 3.29
CA GLY A 204 -4.11 -6.71 4.15
C GLY A 204 -4.70 -7.14 5.50
N THR A 205 -5.44 -8.25 5.52
CA THR A 205 -5.93 -8.88 6.76
C THR A 205 -4.76 -9.39 7.59
N VAL A 206 -3.79 -10.06 6.96
CA VAL A 206 -2.55 -10.51 7.63
C VAL A 206 -1.80 -9.32 8.21
N ILE A 207 -1.58 -8.25 7.42
CA ILE A 207 -0.92 -7.03 7.89
C ILE A 207 -1.65 -6.46 9.10
N ALA A 208 -2.98 -6.35 9.04
CA ALA A 208 -3.80 -5.80 10.11
C ALA A 208 -3.69 -6.61 11.42
N LEU A 209 -3.51 -7.93 11.34
CA LEU A 209 -3.31 -8.78 12.52
C LEU A 209 -1.89 -8.66 13.07
N ILE A 210 -0.87 -8.76 12.20
CA ILE A 210 0.54 -8.74 12.61
C ILE A 210 0.93 -7.40 13.23
N LYS A 211 0.42 -6.27 12.70
CA LYS A 211 0.77 -4.94 13.20
C LYS A 211 0.46 -4.75 14.70
N ASP A 212 -0.58 -5.41 15.21
CA ASP A 212 -1.08 -5.24 16.56
C ASP A 212 -0.43 -6.23 17.53
N VAL A 213 0.30 -7.25 17.04
CA VAL A 213 1.04 -8.21 17.87
C VAL A 213 2.08 -7.53 18.76
N PRO A 214 3.00 -6.68 18.25
CA PRO A 214 3.97 -6.00 19.12
C PRO A 214 3.36 -4.86 19.95
N ASP A 215 2.12 -4.44 19.66
CA ASP A 215 1.51 -3.23 20.23
C ASP A 215 0.66 -3.50 21.50
N VAL A 216 0.61 -4.74 21.99
CA VAL A 216 -0.30 -5.19 23.07
C VAL A 216 -0.14 -4.40 24.37
N ASP A 217 1.08 -4.06 24.78
CA ASP A 217 1.29 -3.38 26.07
C ASP A 217 0.75 -1.95 26.06
N GLY A 218 1.04 -1.19 24.99
CA GLY A 218 0.47 0.14 24.79
C GLY A 218 -1.04 0.06 24.58
N ASP A 219 -1.53 -0.85 23.74
CA ASP A 219 -2.96 -1.00 23.49
C ASP A 219 -3.74 -1.25 24.78
N ARG A 220 -3.25 -2.16 25.64
CA ARG A 220 -3.86 -2.45 26.95
C ARG A 220 -3.88 -1.22 27.86
N ARG A 221 -2.78 -0.48 27.96
CA ARG A 221 -2.67 0.73 28.81
C ARG A 221 -3.62 1.84 28.38
N TYR A 222 -3.87 1.98 27.09
CA TYR A 222 -4.73 3.02 26.52
C TYR A 222 -6.15 2.53 26.17
N GLY A 223 -6.55 1.36 26.66
CA GLY A 223 -7.92 0.83 26.52
C GLY A 223 -8.28 0.36 25.12
N ILE A 224 -7.31 0.13 24.24
CA ILE A 224 -7.52 -0.40 22.89
C ILE A 224 -7.62 -1.92 22.98
N SER A 225 -8.79 -2.46 22.68
CA SER A 225 -9.05 -3.90 22.79
C SER A 225 -8.70 -4.65 21.50
N SER A 226 -7.47 -4.52 20.98
CA SER A 226 -7.04 -5.17 19.74
C SER A 226 -7.14 -6.70 19.81
N PHE A 227 -7.10 -7.38 18.65
CA PHE A 227 -7.19 -8.84 18.60
C PHE A 227 -6.11 -9.52 19.43
N SER A 228 -4.89 -8.97 19.41
CA SER A 228 -3.75 -9.46 20.19
C SER A 228 -3.94 -9.26 21.70
N VAL A 229 -4.64 -8.20 22.13
CA VAL A 229 -5.02 -7.99 23.54
C VAL A 229 -6.09 -9.00 23.98
N ARG A 230 -7.07 -9.31 23.13
CA ARG A 230 -8.21 -10.19 23.45
C ARG A 230 -7.88 -11.68 23.41
N MET A 231 -7.14 -12.12 22.39
CA MET A 231 -6.87 -13.55 22.12
C MET A 231 -5.44 -13.96 22.45
N GLY A 232 -4.56 -12.99 22.74
CA GLY A 232 -3.15 -13.21 23.02
C GLY A 232 -2.27 -13.17 21.77
N GLN A 233 -1.04 -12.66 21.94
CA GLN A 233 -0.07 -12.42 20.87
C GLN A 233 0.27 -13.69 20.08
N SER A 234 0.54 -14.81 20.78
CA SER A 234 0.96 -16.06 20.14
C SER A 234 -0.12 -16.65 19.24
N GLN A 235 -1.39 -16.62 19.67
CA GLN A 235 -2.50 -17.15 18.90
C GLN A 235 -2.73 -16.32 17.62
N VAL A 236 -2.75 -14.99 17.76
CA VAL A 236 -2.93 -14.07 16.63
C VAL A 236 -1.78 -14.18 15.64
N LEU A 237 -0.54 -14.25 16.12
CA LEU A 237 0.64 -14.41 15.25
C LEU A 237 0.59 -15.73 14.48
N ASN A 238 0.31 -16.85 15.16
CA ASN A 238 0.22 -18.16 14.52
C ASN A 238 -0.90 -18.20 13.47
N PHE A 239 -2.06 -17.62 13.77
CA PHE A 239 -3.16 -17.51 12.81
C PHE A 239 -2.75 -16.66 11.59
N ALA A 240 -2.14 -15.49 11.83
CA ALA A 240 -1.70 -14.60 10.75
C ALA A 240 -0.63 -15.25 9.85
N VAL A 241 0.33 -16.00 10.42
CA VAL A 241 1.35 -16.73 9.66
C VAL A 241 0.72 -17.85 8.82
N ARG A 242 -0.24 -18.60 9.37
CA ARG A 242 -0.95 -19.65 8.60
C ARG A 242 -1.76 -19.04 7.46
N LEU A 243 -2.47 -17.94 7.73
CA LEU A 243 -3.23 -17.22 6.71
C LEU A 243 -2.31 -16.68 5.62
N LEU A 244 -1.14 -16.13 5.99
CA LEU A 244 -0.13 -15.68 5.05
C LEU A 244 0.37 -16.82 4.16
N ALA A 245 0.77 -17.94 4.77
CA ALA A 245 1.26 -19.11 4.05
C ALA A 245 0.22 -19.63 3.05
N LEU A 246 -1.05 -19.73 3.45
CA LEU A 246 -2.15 -20.13 2.57
C LEU A 246 -2.35 -19.13 1.42
N THR A 247 -2.33 -17.83 1.72
CA THR A 247 -2.50 -16.77 0.72
C THR A 247 -1.38 -16.80 -0.33
N LEU A 248 -0.14 -16.97 0.10
CA LEU A 248 1.01 -17.08 -0.81
C LEU A 248 1.00 -18.40 -1.59
N ALA A 249 0.67 -19.53 -0.95
CA ALA A 249 0.59 -20.82 -1.62
C ALA A 249 -0.49 -20.85 -2.71
N THR A 250 -1.67 -20.30 -2.42
CA THR A 250 -2.78 -20.22 -3.40
C THR A 250 -2.44 -19.27 -4.55
N ALA A 251 -1.84 -18.10 -4.27
CA ALA A 251 -1.36 -17.19 -5.31
C ALA A 251 -0.26 -17.82 -6.18
N GLY A 252 0.72 -18.48 -5.56
CA GLY A 252 1.79 -19.19 -6.26
C GLY A 252 1.27 -20.31 -7.15
N ALA A 253 0.35 -21.14 -6.63
CA ALA A 253 -0.26 -22.23 -7.39
C ALA A 253 -1.08 -21.71 -8.58
N THR A 254 -1.88 -20.66 -8.38
CA THR A 254 -2.69 -20.06 -9.46
C THR A 254 -1.82 -19.42 -10.54
N LEU A 255 -0.83 -18.61 -10.16
CA LEU A 255 0.13 -18.02 -11.11
C LEU A 255 0.95 -19.09 -11.83
N GLY A 256 1.38 -20.13 -11.12
CA GLY A 256 2.10 -21.28 -11.67
C GLY A 256 1.27 -22.04 -12.70
N ALA A 257 0.02 -22.35 -12.39
CA ALA A 257 -0.92 -22.98 -13.32
C ALA A 257 -1.13 -22.10 -14.56
N MET A 258 -1.33 -20.79 -14.38
CA MET A 258 -1.48 -19.84 -15.49
C MET A 258 -0.22 -19.73 -16.36
N ALA A 259 0.98 -19.87 -15.79
CA ALA A 259 2.23 -19.85 -16.53
C ALA A 259 2.43 -21.17 -17.30
N PHE A 260 2.11 -22.31 -16.68
CA PHE A 260 2.17 -23.62 -17.31
C PHE A 260 1.23 -23.72 -18.51
N SER A 261 -0.04 -23.30 -18.35
CA SER A 261 -1.00 -23.26 -19.46
C SER A 261 -0.57 -22.31 -20.59
N ALA A 262 0.10 -21.20 -20.28
CA ALA A 262 0.61 -20.27 -21.29
C ALA A 262 1.84 -20.82 -22.05
N ALA A 263 2.70 -21.57 -21.37
CA ALA A 263 3.82 -22.28 -21.99
C ALA A 263 3.34 -23.36 -22.96
N GLN A 264 2.28 -24.08 -22.59
CA GLN A 264 1.64 -25.09 -23.45
C GLN A 264 0.94 -24.46 -24.67
N ALA A 265 0.50 -23.20 -24.56
CA ALA A 265 -0.12 -22.42 -25.64
C ALA A 265 0.87 -21.60 -26.50
N GLY A 266 2.19 -21.76 -26.32
CA GLY A 266 3.22 -21.12 -27.17
C GLY A 266 3.54 -19.64 -26.86
N ALA A 267 3.02 -19.06 -25.78
CA ALA A 267 3.22 -17.63 -25.45
C ALA A 267 4.39 -17.42 -24.46
N ILE A 268 5.62 -17.72 -24.88
CA ILE A 268 6.86 -17.67 -24.07
C ILE A 268 7.02 -16.33 -23.29
N VAL A 269 6.62 -15.21 -23.90
CA VAL A 269 6.74 -13.86 -23.30
C VAL A 269 5.76 -13.65 -22.13
N LEU A 270 4.57 -14.25 -22.18
CA LEU A 270 3.56 -14.13 -21.12
C LEU A 270 3.95 -14.99 -19.90
N SER A 271 4.56 -16.14 -20.16
CA SER A 271 5.10 -17.06 -19.14
C SER A 271 6.26 -16.41 -18.37
N ALA A 272 7.20 -15.77 -19.07
CA ALA A 272 8.33 -15.08 -18.43
C ALA A 272 7.88 -13.91 -17.53
N ARG A 273 6.89 -13.13 -17.96
CA ARG A 273 6.36 -12.00 -17.17
C ARG A 273 5.65 -12.45 -15.89
N ARG A 274 4.88 -13.54 -15.96
CA ARG A 274 4.16 -14.08 -14.80
C ARG A 274 5.09 -14.82 -13.83
N ALA A 275 6.09 -15.53 -14.35
CA ALA A 275 7.14 -16.13 -13.53
C ALA A 275 7.95 -15.08 -12.78
N ALA A 276 8.30 -13.95 -13.42
CA ALA A 276 9.00 -12.85 -12.75
C ALA A 276 8.17 -12.25 -11.60
N VAL A 277 6.86 -12.07 -11.79
CA VAL A 277 5.95 -11.59 -10.73
C VAL A 277 5.79 -12.63 -9.62
N ALA A 278 5.71 -13.92 -9.95
CA ALA A 278 5.62 -15.00 -8.96
C ALA A 278 6.90 -15.15 -8.12
N VAL A 279 8.08 -15.03 -8.75
CA VAL A 279 9.38 -15.03 -8.06
C VAL A 279 9.52 -13.81 -7.17
N ALA A 280 9.10 -12.62 -7.64
CA ALA A 280 9.09 -11.41 -6.82
C ALA A 280 8.12 -11.52 -5.62
N ALA A 281 6.97 -12.19 -5.79
CA ALA A 281 6.02 -12.43 -4.72
C ALA A 281 6.45 -13.52 -3.72
N ALA A 282 7.33 -14.44 -4.13
CA ALA A 282 7.89 -15.49 -3.29
C ALA A 282 9.17 -15.06 -2.54
N ALA A 283 9.83 -13.99 -3.00
CA ALA A 283 11.08 -13.47 -2.43
C ALA A 283 10.89 -12.38 -1.34
N THR A 284 9.64 -12.05 -0.99
CA THR A 284 9.25 -11.08 0.05
C THR A 284 8.51 -11.76 1.19
#